data_AF-A0A3P3Z1I0-F1
#
_entry.id   AF-A0A3P3Z1I0-F1
#
_cell.length_a   1.000
_cell.length_b   1.000
_cell.length_c   1.000
_cell.angle_alpha   90.00
_cell.angle_beta   90.00
_cell.angle_gamma   90.00
#
_symmetry.space_group_name_H-M   'P 1'
#
loop_
_entity.id
_entity.type
_entity.pdbx_description
1 polymer ?
#
loop_
_entity_poly.entity_id
_entity_poly.type
_entity_poly.pdbx_seq_one_letter_code
_entity_poly.pdbx_strand_id
1 'polypeptide(L)'
;MATNADGSSIACIPYGTQRLLYGLLDSANVQLAVRLFGRVGEMRLEYTASAEIQSPLQSDATAAADEKTGTAPSMLMTAAAAARIAYLTHILHAASGDEAHEVMALSQRYTLPSPYTT
;
A
#
# COMPACT_ATOMS: atom_id res chain seq x y z
N MET A 1 -3.31 -14.41 -17.60
CA MET A 1 -3.84 -13.49 -16.59
C MET A 1 -3.13 -13.76 -15.28
N ALA A 2 -2.67 -12.72 -14.58
CA ALA A 2 -2.16 -12.83 -13.22
C ALA A 2 -3.36 -12.95 -12.29
N THR A 3 -3.34 -13.90 -11.36
CA THR A 3 -4.43 -14.12 -10.40
C THR A 3 -3.98 -13.70 -9.01
N ASN A 4 -4.83 -12.97 -8.30
CA ASN A 4 -4.70 -12.73 -6.86
C ASN A 4 -4.79 -14.07 -6.10
N ALA A 5 -4.44 -14.05 -4.81
CA ALA A 5 -4.54 -15.22 -3.93
C ALA A 5 -5.97 -15.79 -3.81
N ASP A 6 -6.99 -14.96 -4.05
CA ASP A 6 -8.40 -15.32 -4.11
C ASP A 6 -8.89 -15.79 -5.50
N GLY A 7 -7.98 -15.88 -6.48
CA GLY A 7 -8.29 -16.30 -7.85
C GLY A 7 -8.85 -15.20 -8.76
N SER A 8 -9.00 -13.96 -8.27
CA SER A 8 -9.45 -12.85 -9.11
C SER A 8 -8.37 -12.42 -10.11
N SER A 9 -8.75 -12.20 -11.37
CA SER A 9 -7.81 -11.78 -12.42
C SER A 9 -7.41 -10.32 -12.22
N ILE A 10 -6.12 -10.06 -12.03
CA ILE A 10 -5.56 -8.72 -11.98
C ILE A 10 -5.37 -8.22 -13.42
N ALA A 11 -5.75 -6.97 -13.69
CA ALA A 11 -5.60 -6.36 -15.01
C ALA A 11 -4.14 -6.41 -15.50
N CYS A 12 -3.92 -6.42 -16.81
CA CYS A 12 -2.57 -6.33 -17.37
C CYS A 12 -1.88 -5.01 -16.94
N ILE A 13 -0.55 -5.01 -16.87
CA ILE A 13 0.26 -3.81 -16.68
C ILE A 13 0.73 -3.37 -18.07
N PRO A 14 0.24 -2.24 -18.61
CA PRO A 14 0.70 -1.74 -19.90
C PRO A 14 2.19 -1.44 -19.90
N TYR A 15 2.80 -1.55 -21.08
CA TYR A 15 4.21 -1.17 -21.26
C TYR A 15 4.42 0.30 -20.87
N GLY A 16 5.51 0.57 -20.14
CA GLY A 16 5.85 1.92 -19.65
C GLY A 16 5.07 2.37 -18.41
N THR A 17 4.21 1.52 -17.84
CA THR A 17 3.49 1.82 -16.59
C THR A 17 3.99 0.96 -15.44
N GLN A 18 3.72 1.41 -14.21
CA GLN A 18 4.05 0.68 -12.99
C GLN A 18 2.78 0.42 -12.19
N ARG A 19 2.71 -0.75 -11.56
CA ARG A 19 1.68 -1.06 -10.57
C ARG A 19 2.31 -1.02 -9.19
N LEU A 20 1.75 -0.20 -8.32
CA LEU A 20 2.15 -0.07 -6.93
C LEU A 20 1.14 -0.80 -6.05
N LEU A 21 1.63 -1.63 -5.14
CA LEU A 21 0.82 -2.30 -4.12
C LEU A 21 1.21 -1.70 -2.77
N TYR A 22 0.21 -1.20 -2.05
CA TYR A 22 0.37 -0.72 -0.70
C TYR A 22 -0.37 -1.66 0.26
N GLY A 23 0.24 -1.92 1.41
CA GLY A 23 -0.34 -2.74 2.45
C GLY A 23 0.06 -2.22 3.82
N LEU A 24 -0.87 -2.27 4.76
CA LEU A 24 -0.60 -2.06 6.17
C LEU A 24 -0.34 -3.43 6.80
N LEU A 25 0.78 -3.55 7.51
CA LEU A 25 1.17 -4.77 8.20
C LEU A 25 0.99 -4.55 9.70
N ASP A 26 0.59 -5.60 10.41
CA ASP A 26 0.65 -5.57 11.87
C ASP A 26 2.11 -5.53 12.33
N SER A 27 2.36 -4.79 13.41
CA SER A 27 3.65 -4.63 14.09
C SER A 27 4.33 -5.93 14.50
N ALA A 28 3.57 -7.03 14.64
CA ALA A 28 4.11 -8.36 14.93
C ALA A 28 4.83 -9.01 13.74
N ASN A 29 4.67 -8.48 12.52
CA ASN A 29 5.31 -9.04 11.34
C ASN A 29 6.78 -8.61 11.26
N VAL A 30 7.67 -9.58 11.14
CA VAL A 30 9.13 -9.36 11.08
C VAL A 30 9.66 -9.46 9.65
N GLN A 31 8.90 -10.07 8.75
CA GLN A 31 9.30 -10.29 7.36
C GLN A 31 8.13 -10.05 6.41
N LEU A 32 8.41 -9.34 5.31
CA LEU A 32 7.49 -9.20 4.19
C LEU A 32 8.00 -10.05 3.03
N ALA A 33 7.15 -10.93 2.52
CA ALA A 33 7.43 -11.69 1.30
C ALA A 33 6.33 -11.42 0.27
N VAL A 34 6.74 -11.17 -0.98
CA VAL A 34 5.86 -10.96 -2.11
C VAL A 34 6.21 -11.97 -3.20
N ARG A 35 5.19 -12.68 -3.69
CA ARG A 35 5.29 -13.58 -4.84
C ARG A 35 4.36 -13.09 -5.94
N LEU A 36 4.93 -12.87 -7.11
CA LEU A 36 4.23 -12.37 -8.29
C LEU A 36 4.22 -13.46 -9.35
N PHE A 37 3.05 -13.70 -9.93
CA PHE A 37 2.88 -14.57 -11.08
C PHE A 37 2.24 -13.78 -12.21
N GLY A 38 2.74 -13.98 -13.43
CA GLY A 38 2.24 -13.25 -14.59
C GLY A 38 2.58 -13.91 -15.91
N ARG A 39 2.20 -13.22 -16.98
CA ARG A 39 2.60 -13.58 -18.34
C ARG A 39 2.96 -12.35 -19.14
N VAL A 40 3.95 -12.48 -20.02
CA VAL A 40 4.29 -11.51 -21.07
C VAL A 40 4.24 -12.26 -22.40
N GLY A 41 3.20 -12.00 -23.19
CA GLY A 41 2.84 -12.87 -24.31
C GLY A 41 2.60 -14.31 -23.84
N GLU A 42 3.28 -15.27 -24.47
CA GLU A 42 3.23 -16.69 -24.12
C GLU A 42 4.17 -17.08 -22.95
N MET A 43 5.10 -16.19 -22.57
CA MET A 43 6.05 -16.47 -21.50
C MET A 43 5.40 -16.33 -20.12
N ARG A 44 5.61 -17.33 -19.26
CA ARG A 44 5.20 -17.28 -17.84
C ARG A 44 6.31 -16.67 -17.01
N LEU A 45 5.93 -15.76 -16.10
CA LEU A 45 6.83 -15.10 -15.16
C LEU A 45 6.44 -15.47 -13.75
N GLU A 46 7.45 -15.80 -12.95
CA GLU A 46 7.33 -15.95 -11.51
C GLU A 46 8.47 -15.15 -10.87
N TYR A 47 8.13 -14.35 -9.87
CA TYR A 47 9.10 -13.56 -9.13
C TYR A 47 8.78 -13.63 -7.64
N THR A 48 9.80 -13.87 -6.83
CA THR A 48 9.68 -13.89 -5.37
C THR A 48 10.70 -12.93 -4.79
N ALA A 49 10.26 -12.04 -3.91
CA ALA A 49 11.12 -11.18 -3.12
C ALA A 49 10.72 -11.24 -1.66
N SER A 50 11.69 -11.13 -0.77
CA SER A 50 11.48 -11.03 0.67
C SER A 50 12.38 -9.96 1.26
N ALA A 51 11.86 -9.20 2.21
CA ALA A 51 12.61 -8.21 2.96
C ALA A 51 12.28 -8.34 4.45
N GLU A 52 13.31 -8.17 5.29
CA GLU A 52 13.10 -8.00 6.73
C GLU A 52 12.49 -6.63 7.00
N ILE A 53 11.49 -6.60 7.88
CA ILE A 53 10.86 -5.35 8.32
C ILE A 53 11.73 -4.81 9.45
N GLN A 54 12.57 -3.83 9.14
CA GLN A 54 13.38 -3.16 10.16
C GLN A 54 12.44 -2.49 11.17
N SER A 55 12.58 -2.88 12.44
CA SER A 55 11.91 -2.16 13.52
C SER A 55 12.47 -0.73 13.57
N PRO A 56 11.63 0.30 13.72
CA PRO A 56 12.07 1.71 13.74
C PRO A 56 13.06 2.02 14.90
N LEU A 57 13.31 1.07 15.80
CA LEU A 57 14.26 1.18 16.90
C LEU A 57 15.71 0.79 16.54
N GLN A 58 15.98 0.26 15.35
CA GLN A 58 17.31 -0.25 14.95
C GLN A 58 18.03 0.55 13.85
N SER A 59 17.48 1.67 13.41
CA SER A 59 18.04 2.48 12.33
C SER A 59 19.08 3.49 12.86
N ASP A 60 20.22 3.01 13.36
CA ASP A 60 21.42 3.85 13.43
C ASP A 60 22.11 3.87 12.06
N ALA A 61 22.10 5.05 11.44
CA ALA A 61 22.92 5.47 10.31
C ALA A 61 22.78 4.72 8.96
N THR A 62 21.89 5.21 8.09
CA THR A 62 22.28 5.64 6.73
C THR A 62 21.22 6.57 6.14
N ALA A 63 21.67 7.77 5.83
CA ALA A 63 20.86 8.95 5.53
C ALA A 63 20.00 8.84 4.26
N ALA A 64 18.69 9.02 4.44
CA ALA A 64 17.90 9.98 3.67
C ALA A 64 16.70 10.43 4.52
N ALA A 65 16.75 11.69 4.97
CA ALA A 65 15.76 12.42 5.75
C ALA A 65 15.65 12.06 7.25
N ASP A 66 16.40 12.83 8.02
CA ASP A 66 16.12 13.32 9.36
C ASP A 66 14.60 13.55 9.64
N GLU A 67 13.89 12.53 10.12
CA GLU A 67 12.57 12.65 10.76
C GLU A 67 12.75 12.76 12.29
N LYS A 68 13.66 13.63 12.72
CA LYS A 68 13.90 13.91 14.13
C LYS A 68 13.04 15.07 14.59
N THR A 69 11.73 14.92 14.49
CA THR A 69 10.73 15.71 15.22
C THR A 69 9.36 15.09 14.99
N GLY A 70 8.72 14.60 16.05
CA GLY A 70 7.39 14.01 15.94
C GLY A 70 6.39 15.06 15.46
N THR A 71 6.04 15.07 14.16
CA THR A 71 4.85 15.75 13.60
C THR A 71 4.65 15.56 12.08
N ALA A 72 5.23 14.55 11.43
CA ALA A 72 4.86 14.22 10.05
C ALA A 72 4.84 12.70 9.82
N PRO A 73 3.76 12.13 9.25
CA PRO A 73 3.79 10.75 8.80
C PRO A 73 4.73 10.62 7.60
N SER A 74 5.57 9.58 7.60
CA SER A 74 6.50 9.32 6.48
C SER A 74 5.76 9.33 5.14
N MET A 75 6.40 9.88 4.10
CA MET A 75 5.77 10.05 2.78
C MET A 75 5.20 8.74 2.23
N LEU A 76 5.82 7.59 2.55
CA LEU A 76 5.34 6.27 2.17
C LEU A 76 4.01 5.90 2.86
N MET A 77 3.87 6.20 4.15
CA MET A 77 2.63 5.95 4.90
C MET A 77 1.50 6.86 4.42
N THR A 78 1.82 8.12 4.12
CA THR A 78 0.87 9.08 3.53
C THR A 78 0.41 8.63 2.14
N ALA A 79 1.31 8.16 1.29
CA ALA A 79 0.97 7.61 -0.02
C ALA A 79 0.09 6.34 0.08
N ALA A 80 0.40 5.45 1.03
CA ALA A 80 -0.41 4.27 1.28
C ALA A 80 -1.83 4.62 1.76
N ALA A 81 -1.94 5.60 2.67
CA ALA A 81 -3.23 6.10 3.15
C ALA A 81 -4.05 6.74 2.02
N ALA A 82 -3.43 7.56 1.17
CA ALA A 82 -4.07 8.16 0.01
C ALA A 82 -4.58 7.11 -0.98
N ALA A 83 -3.76 6.09 -1.27
CA ALA A 83 -4.17 4.97 -2.12
C ALA A 83 -5.34 4.18 -1.54
N ARG A 84 -5.37 3.96 -0.22
CA ARG A 84 -6.47 3.28 0.48
C ARG A 84 -7.76 4.09 0.42
N ILE A 85 -7.70 5.40 0.68
CA ILE A 85 -8.85 6.30 0.55
C ILE A 85 -9.39 6.26 -0.89
N ALA A 86 -8.51 6.38 -1.89
CA ALA A 86 -8.91 6.33 -3.30
C ALA A 86 -9.57 4.98 -3.66
N TYR A 87 -9.05 3.87 -3.16
CA TYR A 87 -9.65 2.54 -3.36
C TYR A 87 -11.07 2.45 -2.79
N LEU A 88 -11.24 2.85 -1.53
CA LEU A 88 -12.55 2.78 -0.84
C LEU A 88 -13.59 3.73 -1.45
N THR A 89 -13.15 4.87 -1.97
CA THR A 89 -14.05 5.91 -2.49
C THR A 89 -14.36 5.77 -3.98
N HIS A 90 -13.39 5.38 -4.81
CA HIS A 90 -13.56 5.33 -6.27
C HIS A 90 -13.85 3.93 -6.82
N ILE A 91 -13.42 2.86 -6.15
CA ILE A 91 -13.57 1.51 -6.69
C ILE A 91 -14.83 0.86 -6.12
N LEU A 92 -15.06 0.98 -4.81
CA LEU A 92 -16.18 0.29 -4.16
C LEU A 92 -17.54 1.00 -4.31
N HIS A 93 -17.60 2.28 -4.72
CA HIS A 93 -18.80 3.11 -5.00
C HIS A 93 -19.87 3.21 -3.87
N ALA A 94 -19.93 2.29 -2.92
CA ALA A 94 -20.77 2.26 -1.74
C ALA A 94 -19.92 1.81 -0.55
N ALA A 95 -19.32 2.76 0.17
CA ALA A 95 -18.64 2.46 1.41
C ALA A 95 -19.68 1.97 2.44
N SER A 96 -19.51 0.77 2.94
CA SER A 96 -20.17 0.33 4.17
C SER A 96 -19.86 1.30 5.32
N GLY A 97 -20.68 1.31 6.37
CA GLY A 97 -20.48 2.21 7.51
C GLY A 97 -19.06 2.13 8.08
N ASP A 98 -18.49 0.93 8.15
CA ASP A 98 -17.14 0.69 8.66
C ASP A 98 -16.05 1.25 7.72
N GLU A 99 -16.22 1.11 6.41
CA GLU A 99 -15.28 1.66 5.42
C GLU A 99 -15.30 3.19 5.41
N ALA A 100 -16.47 3.82 5.64
CA ALA A 100 -16.55 5.27 5.78
C ALA A 100 -15.79 5.76 7.03
N HIS A 101 -15.92 5.06 8.16
CA HIS A 101 -15.15 5.37 9.36
C HIS A 101 -13.64 5.18 9.15
N GLU A 102 -13.23 4.14 8.41
CA GLU A 102 -11.83 3.93 8.02
C GLU A 102 -11.29 5.12 7.21
N VAL A 103 -12.04 5.58 6.21
CA VAL A 103 -11.66 6.74 5.38
C VAL A 103 -11.54 8.01 6.21
N MET A 104 -12.49 8.28 7.11
CA MET A 104 -12.44 9.46 7.99
C MET A 104 -11.20 9.41 8.91
N ALA A 105 -10.91 8.25 9.51
CA ALA A 105 -9.77 8.07 10.39
C ALA A 105 -8.43 8.26 9.64
N LEU A 106 -8.29 7.69 8.44
CA LEU A 106 -7.10 7.87 7.59
C LEU A 106 -6.95 9.33 7.14
N SER A 107 -8.04 9.96 6.71
CA SER A 107 -8.03 11.35 6.27
C SER A 107 -7.56 12.30 7.37
N GLN A 108 -8.10 12.17 8.59
CA GLN A 108 -7.72 13.00 9.73
C GLN A 108 -6.27 12.75 10.15
N ARG A 109 -5.86 11.48 10.22
CA ARG A 109 -4.52 11.09 10.67
C ARG A 109 -3.41 11.57 9.73
N TYR A 110 -3.67 11.55 8.43
CA TYR A 110 -2.67 11.89 7.40
C TYR A 110 -2.95 13.24 6.73
N THR A 111 -3.92 14.03 7.20
CA THR A 111 -4.33 15.32 6.63
C THR A 111 -4.62 15.23 5.11
N LEU A 112 -5.30 14.16 4.70
CA LEU A 112 -5.64 13.89 3.30
C LEU A 112 -7.09 14.25 3.01
N PRO A 113 -7.43 14.77 1.83
CA PRO A 113 -8.82 15.05 1.46
C PRO A 113 -9.63 13.75 1.34
N SER A 114 -10.88 13.77 1.79
CA SER A 114 -11.82 12.67 1.59
C SER A 114 -13.26 13.19 1.41
N PRO A 115 -14.17 12.42 0.79
CA PRO A 115 -15.57 12.84 0.64
C PRO A 115 -16.32 12.95 1.98
N TYR A 116 -15.73 12.47 3.08
CA TYR A 116 -16.34 12.45 4.41
C TYR A 116 -15.70 13.46 5.38
N THR A 117 -14.68 14.21 4.94
CA THR A 117 -13.94 15.17 5.77
C THR A 117 -13.77 16.49 5.02
N THR A 118 -14.07 17.60 5.70
CA THR A 118 -13.94 18.98 5.17
C THR A 118 -12.78 19.71 5.81
#